data_AF-A0A2H3G7J5-F1
#
_entry.id   AF-A0A2H3G7J5-F1
#
_cell.length_a   1.000
_cell.length_b   1.000
_cell.length_c   1.000
_cell.angle_alpha   90.00
_cell.angle_beta   90.00
_cell.angle_gamma   90.00
#
_symmetry.space_group_name_H-M   'P 1'
#
loop_
_entity.id
_entity.type
_entity.pdbx_description
1 polymer ?
#
loop_
_entity_poly.entity_id
_entity_poly.type
_entity_poly.pdbx_seq_one_letter_code
_entity_poly.pdbx_strand_id
1 'polypeptide(L)'
;MAANSNIPAGQASNMTPDYEVKLLLKPDAVLNSGNELTSAVLAAFDVRPGVINQTIQYLDTNEKHLYSKDWSARVRKTENEDGLELTYKKRYAITANNIDDTLTKANDDGFNASEGKYDAQVEWGLQKANTVYQPQKVG
;
A
#
# COMPACT_ATOMS: atom_id res chain seq x y z
N MET A 1 7.27 -22.04 -0.35
CA MET A 1 6.59 -22.96 0.58
C MET A 1 5.10 -22.76 0.36
N ALA A 2 4.33 -23.82 0.10
CA ALA A 2 2.91 -23.71 -0.18
C ALA A 2 2.15 -23.49 1.14
N ALA A 3 1.40 -22.39 1.24
CA ALA A 3 0.52 -22.10 2.35
C ALA A 3 -0.72 -23.00 2.25
N ASN A 4 -0.89 -23.93 3.21
CA ASN A 4 -2.17 -24.59 3.44
C ASN A 4 -3.09 -23.62 4.18
N SER A 5 -3.72 -22.72 3.44
CA SER A 5 -4.86 -21.95 3.94
C SER A 5 -6.08 -22.86 3.96
N ASN A 6 -6.51 -23.29 5.14
CA ASN A 6 -7.68 -24.14 5.32
C ASN A 6 -8.96 -23.30 5.15
N ILE A 7 -9.23 -22.86 3.92
CA ILE A 7 -10.42 -22.07 3.58
C ILE A 7 -11.63 -23.02 3.58
N PRO A 8 -12.67 -22.79 4.41
CA PRO A 8 -13.90 -23.56 4.41
C PRO A 8 -14.50 -23.73 3.01
N ALA A 9 -15.04 -24.92 2.73
CA ALA A 9 -15.65 -25.21 1.43
C ALA A 9 -16.78 -24.22 1.12
N GLY A 10 -16.61 -23.43 0.05
CA GLY A 10 -17.57 -22.41 -0.39
C GLY A 10 -17.13 -20.96 -0.12
N GLN A 11 -16.03 -20.72 0.59
CA GLN A 11 -15.46 -19.38 0.75
C GLN A 11 -14.52 -19.05 -0.42
N ALA A 12 -14.60 -17.81 -0.92
CA ALA A 12 -13.71 -17.32 -1.98
C ALA A 12 -12.24 -17.40 -1.56
N SER A 13 -11.32 -17.55 -2.50
CA SER A 13 -9.90 -17.63 -2.18
C SER A 13 -9.33 -16.29 -1.71
N ASN A 14 -8.29 -16.33 -0.88
CA ASN A 14 -7.50 -15.16 -0.51
C ASN A 14 -6.91 -14.50 -1.76
N MET A 15 -6.77 -13.17 -1.73
CA MET A 15 -6.04 -12.44 -2.77
C MET A 15 -4.54 -12.74 -2.69
N THR A 16 -3.86 -12.80 -3.83
CA THR A 16 -2.39 -12.92 -3.89
C THR A 16 -1.77 -11.53 -3.80
N PRO A 17 -1.00 -11.22 -2.75
CA PRO A 17 -0.41 -9.89 -2.62
C PRO A 17 0.91 -9.76 -3.38
N ASP A 18 1.23 -8.53 -3.79
CA ASP A 18 2.61 -8.12 -4.05
C ASP A 18 3.27 -7.58 -2.76
N TYR A 19 4.53 -7.14 -2.84
CA TYR A 19 5.31 -6.72 -1.68
C TYR A 19 5.95 -5.36 -1.92
N GLU A 20 5.80 -4.46 -0.95
CA GLU A 20 6.40 -3.13 -0.94
C GLU A 20 7.19 -2.91 0.35
N VAL A 21 8.45 -2.47 0.23
CA VAL A 21 9.32 -2.15 1.37
C VAL A 21 9.53 -0.64 1.44
N LYS A 22 9.29 -0.05 2.62
CA LYS A 22 9.43 1.39 2.87
C LYS A 22 10.62 1.66 3.78
N LEU A 23 11.56 2.43 3.26
CA LEU A 23 12.78 2.82 3.96
C LEU A 23 12.68 4.30 4.37
N LEU A 24 13.08 4.59 5.61
CA LEU A 24 13.35 5.95 6.05
C LEU A 24 14.84 6.21 5.89
N LEU A 25 15.21 7.09 4.96
CA LEU A 25 16.60 7.36 4.59
C LEU A 25 17.08 8.68 5.21
N LYS A 26 18.37 8.74 5.58
CA LYS A 26 18.99 9.98 6.04
C LYS A 26 19.22 10.91 4.84
N PRO A 27 18.71 12.16 4.84
CA PRO A 27 18.78 13.04 3.68
C PRO A 27 20.21 13.29 3.17
N ASP A 28 21.16 13.53 4.08
CA ASP A 28 22.58 13.76 3.77
C ASP A 28 23.29 12.54 3.14
N ALA A 29 22.74 11.34 3.33
CA ALA A 29 23.26 10.12 2.72
C ALA A 29 22.71 9.87 1.31
N VAL A 30 21.60 10.52 0.92
CA VAL A 30 20.87 10.16 -0.31
C VAL A 30 20.57 11.32 -1.25
N LEU A 31 20.61 12.56 -0.76
CA LEU A 31 20.36 13.77 -1.54
C LEU A 31 21.64 14.51 -1.89
N ASN A 32 21.66 15.14 -3.06
CA ASN A 32 22.68 16.10 -3.46
C ASN A 32 22.35 17.51 -2.91
N SER A 33 23.22 18.50 -3.18
CA SER A 33 23.01 19.90 -2.75
C SER A 33 21.78 20.58 -3.37
N GLY A 34 21.21 20.00 -4.44
CA GLY A 34 19.96 20.43 -5.06
C GLY A 34 18.70 19.78 -4.47
N ASN A 35 18.83 18.96 -3.42
CA ASN A 35 17.76 18.15 -2.82
C ASN A 35 17.19 17.07 -3.76
N GLU A 36 17.99 16.59 -4.71
CA GLU A 36 17.63 15.47 -5.59
C GLU A 36 18.38 14.20 -5.20
N LEU A 37 17.85 13.03 -5.54
CA LEU A 37 18.53 11.75 -5.31
C LEU A 37 19.90 11.74 -6.02
N THR A 38 20.94 11.28 -5.32
CA THR A 38 22.27 11.10 -5.93
C THR A 38 22.24 10.03 -7.02
N SER A 39 23.15 10.11 -8.00
CA SER A 39 23.26 9.11 -9.08
C SER A 39 23.52 7.70 -8.54
N ALA A 40 24.21 7.56 -7.41
CA ALA A 40 24.43 6.27 -6.77
C ALA A 40 23.12 5.67 -6.25
N VAL A 41 22.24 6.47 -5.65
CA VAL A 41 20.92 6.02 -5.18
C VAL A 41 20.01 5.71 -6.36
N LEU A 42 19.98 6.55 -7.39
CA LEU A 42 19.20 6.30 -8.61
C LEU A 42 19.60 4.95 -9.24
N ALA A 43 20.90 4.67 -9.37
CA ALA A 43 21.39 3.41 -9.92
C ALA A 43 21.10 2.20 -9.02
N ALA A 44 21.25 2.34 -7.70
CA ALA A 44 21.04 1.24 -6.76
C ALA A 44 19.58 0.76 -6.71
N PHE A 45 18.62 1.66 -6.93
CA PHE A 45 17.19 1.38 -6.85
C PHE A 45 16.47 1.42 -8.21
N ASP A 46 17.21 1.51 -9.32
CA ASP A 46 16.68 1.65 -10.69
C ASP A 46 15.61 2.75 -10.80
N VAL A 47 15.84 3.87 -10.11
CA VAL A 47 14.90 4.99 -10.08
C VAL A 47 15.11 5.81 -11.35
N ARG A 48 14.05 5.95 -12.15
CA ARG A 48 14.07 6.82 -13.32
C ARG A 48 14.27 8.28 -12.89
N PRO A 49 15.20 9.02 -13.53
CA PRO A 49 15.36 10.43 -13.25
C PRO A 49 14.09 11.21 -13.65
N GLY A 50 13.75 12.20 -12.84
CA GLY A 50 12.54 13.01 -13.01
C GLY A 50 11.81 13.17 -11.69
N VAL A 51 11.56 14.43 -11.31
CA VAL A 51 10.71 14.74 -10.16
C VAL A 51 9.26 14.75 -10.64
N ILE A 52 8.40 14.02 -9.94
CA ILE A 52 6.94 14.04 -10.16
C ILE A 52 6.31 14.66 -8.92
N ASN A 53 5.69 15.82 -9.06
CA ASN A 53 4.98 16.43 -7.96
C ASN A 53 3.63 15.74 -7.73
N GLN A 54 3.28 15.49 -6.47
CA GLN A 54 1.98 14.96 -6.08
C GLN A 54 1.38 15.78 -4.95
N THR A 55 0.12 16.19 -5.12
CA THR A 55 -0.68 16.77 -4.03
C THR A 55 -1.67 15.72 -3.55
N ILE A 56 -1.71 15.48 -2.24
CA ILE A 56 -2.58 14.48 -1.63
C ILE A 56 -3.38 15.15 -0.51
N GLN A 57 -4.71 15.07 -0.59
CA GLN A 57 -5.61 15.44 0.49
C GLN A 57 -6.16 14.18 1.14
N TYR A 58 -5.92 14.01 2.44
CA TYR A 58 -6.55 12.95 3.23
C TYR A 58 -7.91 13.43 3.75
N LEU A 59 -8.90 12.55 3.68
CA LEU A 59 -10.28 12.80 4.11
C LEU A 59 -10.57 11.95 5.34
N ASP A 60 -11.06 12.58 6.41
CA ASP A 60 -11.52 11.90 7.63
C ASP A 60 -12.48 12.85 8.39
N THR A 61 -13.10 12.36 9.46
CA THR A 61 -13.85 13.22 10.41
C THR A 61 -12.89 13.90 11.39
N ASN A 62 -13.40 14.87 12.16
CA ASN A 62 -12.61 15.53 13.21
C ASN A 62 -12.11 14.51 14.26
N GLU A 63 -12.89 13.45 14.50
CA GLU A 63 -12.62 12.36 15.44
C GLU A 63 -11.75 11.25 14.83
N LYS A 64 -11.36 11.37 13.55
CA LYS A 64 -10.51 10.41 12.84
C LYS A 64 -11.10 9.00 12.79
N HIS A 65 -12.40 8.89 12.49
CA HIS A 65 -13.11 7.62 12.45
C HIS A 65 -12.58 6.63 11.40
N LEU A 66 -12.07 7.10 10.26
CA LEU A 66 -11.46 6.22 9.26
C LEU A 66 -10.09 5.72 9.74
N TYR A 67 -9.24 6.65 10.18
CA TYR A 67 -7.90 6.31 10.66
C TYR A 67 -7.93 5.32 11.83
N SER A 68 -8.80 5.54 12.81
CA SER A 68 -8.97 4.63 13.96
C SER A 68 -9.46 3.23 13.59
N LYS A 69 -9.96 3.05 12.37
CA LYS A 69 -10.37 1.77 11.79
C LYS A 69 -9.42 1.30 10.69
N ASP A 70 -8.19 1.80 10.64
CA ASP A 70 -7.15 1.46 9.66
C ASP A 70 -7.54 1.75 8.19
N TRP A 71 -8.47 2.68 7.99
CA TRP A 71 -8.84 3.19 6.69
C TRP A 71 -8.11 4.50 6.38
N SER A 72 -7.92 4.79 5.11
CA SER A 72 -7.50 6.10 4.63
C SER A 72 -8.21 6.40 3.32
N ALA A 73 -9.05 7.44 3.30
CA ALA A 73 -9.59 8.00 2.07
C ALA A 73 -8.72 9.18 1.63
N ARG A 74 -8.43 9.28 0.33
CA ARG A 74 -7.60 10.35 -0.20
C ARG A 74 -8.02 10.78 -1.61
N VAL A 75 -7.86 12.06 -1.88
CA VAL A 75 -7.86 12.64 -3.23
C VAL A 75 -6.40 12.93 -3.59
N ARG A 76 -5.96 12.48 -4.75
CA ARG A 76 -4.60 12.68 -5.25
C ARG A 76 -4.63 13.39 -6.60
N LYS A 77 -3.75 14.38 -6.77
CA LYS A 77 -3.37 14.97 -8.05
C LYS A 77 -1.90 14.68 -8.31
N THR A 78 -1.61 13.95 -9.37
CA THR A 78 -0.24 13.81 -9.90
C THR A 78 -0.02 14.89 -10.95
N GLU A 79 1.14 15.53 -10.93
CA GLU A 79 1.59 16.44 -11.96
C GLU A 79 1.63 15.73 -13.33
N ASN A 80 1.19 16.42 -14.38
CA ASN A 80 1.11 15.90 -15.76
C ASN A 80 0.14 14.73 -15.99
N GLU A 81 -0.61 14.25 -14.98
CA GLU A 81 -1.74 13.36 -15.19
C GLU A 81 -3.04 14.17 -15.24
N ASP A 82 -3.97 13.78 -16.11
CA ASP A 82 -5.30 14.41 -16.17
C ASP A 82 -6.20 13.93 -15.02
N GLY A 83 -7.09 14.81 -14.56
CA GLY A 83 -8.08 14.46 -13.53
C GLY A 83 -7.55 14.42 -12.09
N LEU A 84 -8.40 13.89 -11.20
CA LEU A 84 -8.14 13.65 -9.78
C LEU A 84 -8.40 12.17 -9.48
N GLU A 85 -7.50 11.52 -8.74
CA GLU A 85 -7.66 10.15 -8.28
C GLU A 85 -8.31 10.16 -6.89
N LEU A 86 -9.57 9.73 -6.79
CA LEU A 86 -10.21 9.39 -5.51
C LEU A 86 -9.93 7.93 -5.20
N THR A 87 -9.25 7.66 -4.10
CA THR A 87 -8.92 6.29 -3.69
C THR A 87 -9.06 6.12 -2.19
N TYR A 88 -9.17 4.88 -1.77
CA TYR A 88 -9.22 4.50 -0.36
C TYR A 88 -8.34 3.29 -0.12
N LYS A 89 -7.90 3.12 1.13
CA LYS A 89 -6.96 2.08 1.49
C LYS A 89 -7.28 1.53 2.87
N LYS A 90 -7.53 0.21 2.95
CA LYS A 90 -7.68 -0.53 4.20
C LYS A 90 -6.37 -1.22 4.56
N ARG A 91 -5.99 -1.20 5.84
CA ARG A 91 -4.83 -1.92 6.36
C ARG A 91 -5.23 -2.96 7.39
N TYR A 92 -4.49 -4.05 7.41
CA TYR A 92 -4.54 -5.10 8.42
C TYR A 92 -3.14 -5.30 8.96
N ALA A 93 -2.96 -5.17 10.28
CA ALA A 93 -1.66 -5.36 10.91
C ALA A 93 -1.25 -6.83 10.81
N ILE A 94 -0.01 -7.08 10.35
CA ILE A 94 0.56 -8.43 10.37
C ILE A 94 1.11 -8.68 11.76
N THR A 95 0.49 -9.60 12.50
CA THR A 95 0.93 -10.02 13.84
C THR A 95 1.69 -11.33 13.77
N ALA A 96 2.73 -11.47 14.60
CA ALA A 96 3.57 -12.68 14.67
C ALA A 96 4.14 -13.15 13.31
N ASN A 97 4.32 -12.22 12.36
CA ASN A 97 4.76 -12.47 10.98
C ASN A 97 3.84 -13.44 10.20
N ASN A 98 2.56 -13.57 10.57
CA ASN A 98 1.62 -14.44 9.88
C ASN A 98 0.81 -13.67 8.83
N ILE A 99 1.28 -13.73 7.58
CA ILE A 99 0.62 -13.10 6.43
C ILE A 99 -0.68 -13.84 6.08
N ASP A 100 -0.70 -15.18 6.15
CA ASP A 100 -1.85 -15.99 5.73
C ASP A 100 -3.08 -15.75 6.62
N ASP A 101 -2.89 -15.62 7.94
CA ASP A 101 -3.96 -15.25 8.87
C ASP A 101 -4.51 -13.86 8.55
N THR A 102 -3.61 -12.92 8.21
CA THR A 102 -3.99 -11.55 7.86
C THR A 102 -4.79 -11.50 6.56
N LEU A 103 -4.38 -12.28 5.54
CA LEU A 103 -5.10 -12.43 4.28
C LEU A 103 -6.48 -13.08 4.49
N THR A 104 -6.55 -14.08 5.37
CA THR A 104 -7.82 -14.74 5.72
C THR A 104 -8.76 -13.78 6.42
N LYS A 105 -8.26 -12.98 7.36
CA LYS A 105 -9.08 -11.94 8.02
C LYS A 105 -9.62 -10.90 7.05
N ALA A 106 -8.81 -10.49 6.07
CA ALA A 106 -9.24 -9.56 5.04
C ALA A 106 -10.28 -10.18 4.10
N ASN A 107 -10.15 -11.47 3.77
CA ASN A 107 -11.13 -12.23 3.02
C ASN A 107 -12.50 -12.28 3.74
N ASP A 108 -12.49 -12.57 5.04
CA ASP A 108 -13.69 -12.55 5.89
C ASP A 108 -14.37 -11.17 5.91
N ASP A 109 -13.60 -10.08 5.77
CA ASP A 109 -14.09 -8.71 5.67
C ASP A 109 -14.50 -8.30 4.24
N GLY A 110 -14.44 -9.23 3.27
CA GLY A 110 -14.89 -9.02 1.89
C GLY A 110 -13.77 -8.70 0.88
N PHE A 111 -12.50 -8.70 1.29
CA PHE A 111 -11.36 -8.52 0.38
C PHE A 111 -10.86 -9.86 -0.15
N ASN A 112 -11.65 -10.48 -1.02
CA ASN A 112 -11.36 -11.79 -1.60
C ASN A 112 -11.04 -11.69 -3.10
N ALA A 113 -10.46 -12.75 -3.65
CA ALA A 113 -10.01 -12.79 -5.05
C ALA A 113 -11.14 -12.74 -6.09
N SER A 114 -12.40 -13.00 -5.70
CA SER A 114 -13.53 -13.01 -6.63
C SER A 114 -14.11 -11.62 -6.91
N GLU A 115 -13.79 -10.62 -6.07
CA GLU A 115 -14.31 -9.26 -6.24
C GLU A 115 -13.75 -8.53 -7.45
N GLY A 116 -12.49 -8.80 -7.83
CA GLY A 116 -11.81 -8.15 -8.97
C GLY A 116 -11.73 -6.61 -8.89
N LYS A 117 -11.96 -6.02 -7.71
CA LYS A 117 -12.02 -4.56 -7.50
C LYS A 117 -10.80 -3.99 -6.79
N TYR A 118 -10.02 -4.84 -6.14
CA TYR A 118 -8.94 -4.44 -5.25
C TYR A 118 -7.64 -5.09 -5.67
N ASP A 119 -6.54 -4.44 -5.33
CA ASP A 119 -5.22 -5.05 -5.28
C ASP A 119 -4.81 -5.26 -3.82
N ALA A 120 -4.20 -6.41 -3.54
CA ALA A 120 -3.63 -6.73 -2.23
C ALA A 120 -2.11 -6.50 -2.26
N GLN A 121 -1.57 -5.94 -1.19
CA GLN A 121 -0.13 -5.67 -1.06
C GLN A 121 0.32 -5.88 0.39
N VAL A 122 1.47 -6.51 0.59
CA VAL A 122 2.17 -6.52 1.88
C VAL A 122 3.12 -5.33 1.93
N GLU A 123 2.83 -4.38 2.81
CA GLU A 123 3.68 -3.21 3.06
C GLU A 123 4.52 -3.40 4.32
N TRP A 124 5.84 -3.44 4.16
CA TRP A 124 6.79 -3.51 5.26
C TRP A 124 7.49 -2.17 5.46
N GLY A 125 7.20 -1.49 6.56
CA GLY A 125 7.87 -0.26 6.97
C GLY A 125 8.80 -0.48 8.17
N LEU A 126 9.53 0.57 8.53
CA LEU A 126 10.50 0.55 9.63
C LEU A 126 9.94 0.03 10.97
N GLN A 127 8.69 0.39 11.29
CA GLN A 127 8.08 0.10 12.60
C GLN A 127 7.00 -0.98 12.55
N LYS A 128 6.45 -1.27 11.37
CA LYS A 128 5.29 -2.16 11.22
C LYS A 128 5.18 -2.75 9.83
N ALA A 129 4.65 -3.97 9.77
CA ALA A 129 4.23 -4.65 8.55
C ALA A 129 2.70 -4.72 8.52
N ASN A 130 2.10 -4.45 7.36
CA ASN A 130 0.65 -4.53 7.18
C ASN A 130 0.34 -5.16 5.82
N THR A 131 -0.76 -5.91 5.74
CA THR A 131 -1.41 -6.14 4.45
C THR A 131 -2.33 -4.97 4.16
N VAL A 132 -2.39 -4.60 2.89
CA VAL A 132 -3.07 -3.43 2.37
C VAL A 132 -3.99 -3.83 1.23
N TYR A 133 -5.16 -3.21 1.18
CA TYR A 133 -6.09 -3.32 0.08
C TYR A 133 -6.51 -1.95 -0.42
N GLN A 134 -6.44 -1.74 -1.73
CA GLN A 134 -6.83 -0.50 -2.39
C GLN A 134 -7.51 -0.81 -3.73
N PRO A 135 -8.40 0.06 -4.24
CA PRO A 135 -9.02 -0.12 -5.55
C PRO A 135 -7.96 -0.28 -6.64
N GLN A 136 -8.23 -1.16 -7.60
CA GLN A 136 -7.46 -1.22 -8.84
C GLN A 136 -7.59 0.12 -9.56
N LYS A 137 -6.49 0.63 -10.13
CA LYS A 137 -6.58 1.80 -11.00
C LYS A 137 -7.43 1.40 -12.22
N VAL A 138 -8.53 2.11 -12.43
CA VAL A 138 -9.28 2.02 -13.69
C VAL A 138 -8.42 2.67 -14.76
N GLY A 139 -8.03 1.88 -15.76
CA GLY A 139 -7.26 2.35 -16.92
C GLY A 139 -8.07 3.19 -17.89
#